data_AF-A0A378AKR3-F1
#
_entry.id   AF-A0A378AKR3-F1
#
_cell.length_a   1.000
_cell.length_b   1.000
_cell.length_c   1.000
_cell.angle_alpha   90.00
_cell.angle_beta   90.00
_cell.angle_gamma   90.00
#
_symmetry.space_group_name_H-M   'P 1'
#
loop_
_entity.id
_entity.type
_entity.pdbx_description
1 polymer ?
#
loop_
_entity_poly.entity_id
_entity_poly.type
_entity_poly.pdbx_seq_one_letter_code
_entity_poly.pdbx_strand_id
1 'polypeptide(L)'
;MGLPIVPRSKVDPTRSAKQVTAMFRDIEDRYLGIKRALKALFDQRLTGREREVNSHNWHFLCHDRGEDMRLYQVNAGKFIYDMSAQELADLLEAVQSILDDYLLEGGEQKLWAMDYVTAEAQRGTLEAFNNLSQQSQVYASQTTLQQLLNSPGYLNQIAAARLTTFSDWKVISDIARGDLTNIITDAVARG
;
A
#
# COMPACT_ATOMS: atom_id res chain seq x y z
N MET A 1 -35.96 -30.10 -8.10
CA MET A 1 -34.54 -29.70 -8.01
C MET A 1 -34.34 -28.56 -8.99
N GLY A 2 -34.06 -27.34 -8.49
CA GLY A 2 -33.73 -26.20 -9.35
C GLY A 2 -32.32 -26.35 -9.92
N LEU A 3 -32.07 -25.77 -11.10
CA LEU A 3 -30.73 -25.76 -11.69
C LEU A 3 -29.80 -24.84 -10.87
N PRO A 4 -28.50 -25.18 -10.70
CA PRO A 4 -27.53 -24.30 -10.07
C PRO A 4 -27.43 -22.95 -10.80
N ILE A 5 -27.20 -21.86 -10.06
CA ILE A 5 -26.96 -20.54 -10.68
C ILE A 5 -25.53 -20.55 -11.20
N VAL A 6 -25.39 -20.67 -12.53
CA VAL A 6 -24.10 -20.60 -13.21
C VAL A 6 -23.64 -19.13 -13.27
N PRO A 7 -22.33 -18.85 -13.11
CA PRO A 7 -21.79 -17.53 -13.33
C PRO A 7 -22.21 -16.95 -14.69
N ARG A 8 -22.76 -15.73 -14.67
CA ARG A 8 -23.23 -15.07 -15.90
C ARG A 8 -22.09 -14.47 -16.75
N SER A 9 -20.89 -14.33 -16.17
CA SER A 9 -19.69 -13.85 -16.84
C SER A 9 -18.58 -14.88 -16.70
N LYS A 10 -17.94 -15.24 -17.82
CA LYS A 10 -16.75 -16.11 -17.81
C LYS A 10 -15.50 -15.36 -17.34
N VAL A 11 -15.47 -14.04 -17.53
CA VAL A 11 -14.33 -13.17 -17.20
C VAL A 11 -14.33 -12.79 -15.71
N ASP A 12 -15.52 -12.66 -15.11
CA ASP A 12 -15.68 -12.40 -13.69
C ASP A 12 -16.72 -13.38 -13.12
N PRO A 13 -16.34 -14.67 -12.94
CA PRO A 13 -17.26 -15.70 -12.49
C PRO A 13 -17.70 -15.48 -11.05
N THR A 14 -16.84 -14.84 -10.26
CA THR A 14 -17.12 -14.48 -8.88
C THR A 14 -17.82 -13.16 -8.74
N ARG A 15 -17.95 -12.29 -9.75
CA ARG A 15 -18.52 -10.93 -9.63
C ARG A 15 -17.81 -10.02 -8.60
N SER A 16 -16.53 -10.26 -8.37
CA SER A 16 -15.72 -9.53 -7.38
C SER A 16 -14.99 -8.32 -7.98
N ALA A 17 -15.01 -8.14 -9.31
CA ALA A 17 -14.19 -7.13 -9.98
C ALA A 17 -14.40 -5.71 -9.43
N LYS A 18 -15.64 -5.36 -9.07
CA LYS A 18 -15.94 -4.04 -8.49
C LYS A 18 -15.25 -3.83 -7.14
N GLN A 19 -15.33 -4.81 -6.24
CA GLN A 19 -14.73 -4.71 -4.91
C GLN A 19 -13.21 -4.73 -4.99
N VAL A 20 -12.64 -5.60 -5.82
CA VAL A 20 -11.21 -5.67 -6.08
C VAL A 20 -10.70 -4.34 -6.65
N THR A 21 -11.40 -3.75 -7.62
CA THR A 21 -11.04 -2.45 -8.19
C THR A 21 -11.14 -1.32 -7.15
N ALA A 22 -12.11 -1.38 -6.25
CA ALA A 22 -12.23 -0.41 -5.17
C ALA A 22 -11.05 -0.52 -4.17
N MET A 23 -10.66 -1.74 -3.81
CA MET A 23 -9.49 -1.98 -2.95
C MET A 23 -8.19 -1.51 -3.62
N PHE A 24 -8.01 -1.77 -4.93
CA PHE A 24 -6.84 -1.28 -5.66
C PHE A 24 -6.74 0.25 -5.65
N ARG A 25 -7.86 0.96 -5.81
CA ARG A 25 -7.86 2.43 -5.72
C ARG A 25 -7.47 2.93 -4.34
N ASP A 26 -7.96 2.30 -3.28
CA ASP A 26 -7.57 2.66 -1.90
C ASP A 26 -6.07 2.42 -1.68
N ILE A 27 -5.51 1.32 -2.20
CA ILE A 27 -4.06 1.08 -2.19
C ILE A 27 -3.30 2.19 -2.93
N GLU A 28 -3.76 2.59 -4.11
CA GLU A 28 -3.13 3.68 -4.88
C GLU A 28 -3.19 5.02 -4.13
N ASP A 29 -4.32 5.33 -3.51
CA ASP A 29 -4.52 6.55 -2.72
C ASP A 29 -3.62 6.56 -1.48
N ARG A 30 -3.51 5.44 -0.76
CA ARG A 30 -2.59 5.27 0.38
C ARG A 30 -1.14 5.42 -0.04
N TYR A 31 -0.75 4.79 -1.14
CA TYR A 31 0.60 4.91 -1.69
C TYR A 31 0.93 6.37 -2.07
N LEU A 32 -0.02 7.08 -2.68
CA LEU A 32 0.12 8.50 -2.98
C LEU A 32 0.19 9.35 -1.69
N GLY A 33 -0.59 9.00 -0.68
CA GLY A 33 -0.55 9.61 0.65
C GLY A 33 0.82 9.49 1.30
N ILE A 34 1.38 8.28 1.35
CA ILE A 34 2.73 8.00 1.83
C ILE A 34 3.75 8.86 1.09
N LYS A 35 3.71 8.91 -0.24
CA LYS A 35 4.63 9.73 -1.04
C LYS A 35 4.60 11.21 -0.65
N ARG A 36 3.39 11.76 -0.48
CA ARG A 36 3.20 13.17 -0.11
C ARG A 36 3.70 13.44 1.30
N ALA A 37 3.38 12.56 2.25
CA ALA A 37 3.80 12.68 3.64
C ALA A 37 5.33 12.57 3.78
N LEU A 38 5.96 11.60 3.11
CA LEU A 38 7.41 11.45 3.08
C LEU A 38 8.08 12.68 2.45
N LYS A 39 7.54 13.18 1.33
CA LYS A 39 8.07 14.41 0.72
C LYS A 39 8.01 15.58 1.70
N ALA A 40 6.87 15.79 2.36
CA ALA A 40 6.72 16.88 3.32
C ALA A 40 7.69 16.74 4.51
N LEU A 41 7.88 15.52 5.02
CA LEU A 41 8.86 15.23 6.07
C LEU A 41 10.28 15.57 5.61
N PHE A 42 10.66 15.13 4.42
CA PHE A 42 11.98 15.41 3.86
C PHE A 42 12.19 16.90 3.56
N ASP A 43 11.20 17.59 3.00
CA ASP A 43 11.27 19.04 2.78
C ASP A 43 11.49 19.81 4.11
N GLN A 44 10.93 19.31 5.21
CA GLN A 44 11.08 19.91 6.54
C GLN A 44 12.44 19.58 7.21
N ARG A 45 12.92 18.34 7.06
CA ARG A 45 14.07 17.81 7.82
C ARG A 45 15.38 17.85 7.05
N LEU A 46 15.32 17.79 5.72
CA LEU A 46 16.48 17.75 4.82
C LEU A 46 16.69 19.09 4.11
N THR A 47 16.61 20.20 4.86
CA THR A 47 17.07 21.49 4.36
C THR A 47 18.59 21.52 4.45
N GLY A 48 19.29 21.28 3.34
CA GLY A 48 20.76 21.31 3.29
C GLY A 48 21.32 22.60 3.90
N ARG A 49 22.20 22.46 4.91
CA ARG A 49 22.79 23.60 5.64
C ARG A 49 23.90 24.28 4.83
N GLU A 50 24.64 23.50 4.04
CA GLU A 50 25.66 24.01 3.13
C GLU A 50 25.51 23.38 1.75
N ARG A 51 25.47 24.23 0.72
CA ARG A 51 25.82 23.81 -0.63
C ARG A 51 27.34 23.82 -0.64
N GLU A 52 28.00 22.66 -0.75
CA GLU A 52 29.34 22.67 -1.35
C GLU A 52 29.11 23.16 -2.78
N VAL A 53 29.23 24.48 -2.95
CA VAL A 53 29.50 25.04 -4.27
C VAL A 53 30.88 24.50 -4.54
N ASN A 54 30.95 23.40 -5.28
CA ASN A 54 32.14 23.14 -6.05
C ASN A 54 32.32 24.44 -6.87
N SER A 55 33.22 25.32 -6.46
CA SER A 55 33.38 26.68 -7.03
C SER A 55 33.74 26.63 -8.51
N HIS A 56 33.93 25.43 -9.04
CA HIS A 56 34.07 25.11 -10.43
C HIS A 56 32.67 24.85 -11.02
N ASN A 57 32.04 25.90 -11.54
CA ASN A 57 31.10 25.71 -12.64
C ASN A 57 31.87 25.02 -13.76
N TRP A 58 31.69 23.70 -13.89
CA TRP A 58 32.29 22.97 -14.99
C TRP A 58 31.48 23.28 -16.24
N HIS A 59 32.12 24.03 -17.13
CA HIS A 59 31.65 24.25 -18.47
C HIS A 59 32.42 23.29 -19.39
N PHE A 60 31.73 22.45 -20.13
CA PHE A 60 32.36 21.71 -21.22
C PHE A 60 31.74 22.12 -22.55
N LEU A 61 32.61 22.37 -23.53
CA LEU A 61 32.23 22.67 -24.90
C LEU A 61 32.14 21.35 -25.67
N CYS A 62 30.93 21.03 -26.14
CA CYS A 62 30.72 19.88 -27.02
C CYS A 62 30.24 20.34 -28.39
N HIS A 63 30.73 19.64 -29.41
CA HIS A 63 30.24 19.73 -30.78
C HIS A 63 29.10 18.71 -30.91
N ASP A 64 27.87 19.17 -31.02
CA ASP A 64 26.75 18.28 -31.34
C ASP A 64 26.58 18.24 -32.86
N ARG A 65 27.22 17.26 -33.51
CA ARG A 65 27.07 16.93 -34.94
C ARG A 65 27.00 18.14 -35.91
N GLY A 66 27.87 19.13 -35.73
CA GLY A 66 27.98 20.33 -36.59
C GLY A 66 29.05 21.31 -36.08
N GLU A 67 29.31 22.40 -36.83
CA GLU A 67 30.33 23.41 -36.50
C GLU A 67 29.97 24.30 -35.27
N ASP A 68 28.75 24.21 -34.76
CA ASP A 68 28.29 25.03 -33.64
C ASP A 68 28.74 24.46 -32.28
N MET A 69 29.57 25.23 -31.56
CA MET A 69 29.97 24.94 -30.19
C MET A 69 28.84 25.26 -29.20
N ARG A 70 28.44 24.27 -28.38
CA ARG A 70 27.51 24.48 -27.27
C ARG A 70 28.22 24.35 -25.93
N LEU A 71 28.03 25.34 -25.07
CA LEU A 71 28.53 25.36 -23.69
C LEU A 71 27.52 24.66 -22.78
N TYR A 72 27.89 23.51 -22.22
CA TYR A 72 27.10 22.83 -21.21
C TYR A 72 27.62 23.19 -19.83
N GLN A 73 26.76 23.78 -18.99
CA GLN A 73 27.06 24.04 -17.58
C GLN A 73 26.47 22.91 -16.73
N VAL A 74 27.33 22.21 -15.98
CA VAL A 74 26.88 21.21 -15.01
C VAL A 74 26.88 21.82 -13.62
N ASN A 75 25.68 21.94 -13.02
CA ASN A 75 25.55 22.24 -11.59
C ASN A 75 25.72 20.94 -10.80
N ALA A 76 26.96 20.58 -10.45
CA ALA A 76 27.25 19.50 -9.51
C ALA A 76 27.29 20.04 -8.07
N GLY A 77 26.15 20.56 -7.60
CA GLY A 77 26.01 20.90 -6.18
C GLY A 77 25.82 19.61 -5.38
N LYS A 78 26.76 19.28 -4.51
CA LYS A 78 26.59 18.22 -3.50
C LYS A 78 25.94 18.87 -2.28
N PHE A 79 24.78 18.38 -1.85
CA PHE A 79 24.20 18.81 -0.58
C PHE A 79 24.82 17.98 0.52
N ILE A 80 25.51 18.62 1.46
CA ILE A 80 25.97 17.92 2.66
C ILE A 80 24.81 17.95 3.64
N TYR A 81 24.18 16.79 3.83
CA TYR A 81 23.25 16.59 4.93
C TYR A 81 24.05 16.25 6.18
N ASP A 82 24.61 17.28 6.84
CA ASP A 82 25.24 17.10 8.14
C ASP A 82 24.15 16.90 9.19
N MET A 83 23.87 15.62 9.48
CA MET A 83 22.83 15.16 10.38
C MET A 83 23.48 14.35 11.50
N SER A 84 23.21 14.73 12.75
CA SER A 84 23.63 13.94 13.91
C SER A 84 22.93 12.58 13.93
N ALA A 85 23.53 11.60 14.63
CA ALA A 85 22.91 10.29 14.80
C ALA A 85 21.51 10.36 15.42
N GLN A 86 21.27 11.34 16.31
CA GLN A 86 19.96 11.56 16.91
C GLN A 86 18.96 12.11 15.89
N GLU A 87 19.34 13.11 15.10
CA GLU A 87 18.45 13.66 14.05
C GLU A 87 18.09 12.60 12.99
N LEU A 88 19.01 11.68 12.66
CA LEU A 88 18.74 10.56 11.77
C LEU A 88 17.76 9.55 12.40
N ALA A 89 17.95 9.22 13.68
CA ALA A 89 17.03 8.34 14.40
C ALA A 89 15.61 8.93 14.44
N ASP A 90 15.48 10.21 14.77
CA ASP A 90 14.19 10.92 14.80
C ASP A 90 13.52 10.95 13.41
N LEU A 91 14.32 11.11 12.34
CA LEU A 91 13.82 11.06 10.95
C LEU A 91 13.28 9.67 10.62
N LEU A 92 14.04 8.62 10.93
CA LEU A 92 13.63 7.23 10.67
C LEU A 92 12.38 6.85 11.45
N GLU A 93 12.24 7.31 12.70
CA GLU A 93 11.03 7.12 13.49
C GLU A 93 9.82 7.82 12.86
N ALA A 94 9.99 9.05 12.37
CA ALA A 94 8.91 9.76 11.67
C ALA A 94 8.51 9.06 10.36
N VAL A 95 9.46 8.51 9.61
CA VAL A 95 9.19 7.69 8.41
C VAL A 95 8.41 6.43 8.77
N GLN A 96 8.77 5.76 9.87
CA GLN A 96 8.05 4.58 10.36
C GLN A 96 6.60 4.90 10.72
N SER A 97 6.37 6.02 11.43
CA SER A 97 5.02 6.47 11.77
C SER A 97 4.17 6.72 10.52
N ILE A 98 4.72 7.37 9.50
CA ILE A 98 4.02 7.61 8.23
C ILE A 98 3.61 6.28 7.59
N LEU A 99 4.52 5.30 7.52
CA LEU A 99 4.18 4.00 6.94
C LEU A 99 3.06 3.31 7.72
N ASP A 100 3.12 3.31 9.04
CA ASP A 100 2.13 2.65 9.89
C ASP A 100 0.75 3.32 9.79
N ASP A 101 0.70 4.66 9.73
CA ASP A 101 -0.53 5.42 9.56
C ASP A 101 -1.30 5.07 8.29
N TYR A 102 -0.59 4.72 7.20
CA TYR A 102 -1.21 4.39 5.92
C TYR A 102 -1.34 2.88 5.67
N LEU A 103 -0.35 2.07 6.02
CA LEU A 103 -0.36 0.63 5.73
C LEU A 103 -1.13 -0.17 6.77
N LEU A 104 -1.06 0.25 8.04
CA LEU A 104 -1.63 -0.45 9.19
C LEU A 104 -2.73 0.38 9.88
N GLU A 105 -3.36 1.29 9.14
CA GLU A 105 -4.45 2.13 9.64
C GLU A 105 -5.53 1.28 10.32
N GLY A 106 -5.88 1.63 11.56
CA GLY A 106 -6.86 0.92 12.38
C GLY A 106 -6.31 -0.31 13.13
N GLY A 107 -5.05 -0.68 12.89
CA GLY A 107 -4.36 -1.77 13.57
C GLY A 107 -4.98 -3.14 13.32
N GLU A 108 -4.64 -4.13 14.15
CA GLU A 108 -5.07 -5.52 13.96
C GLU A 108 -6.59 -5.70 13.98
N GLN A 109 -7.30 -4.92 14.80
CA GLN A 109 -8.74 -5.10 14.99
C GLN A 109 -9.58 -4.45 13.88
N LYS A 110 -9.11 -3.33 13.33
CA LYS A 110 -9.87 -2.48 12.39
C LYS A 110 -9.05 -2.09 11.17
N LEU A 111 -8.18 -2.98 10.72
CA LEU A 111 -7.36 -2.76 9.54
C LEU A 111 -8.26 -2.39 8.35
N TRP A 112 -7.96 -1.27 7.68
CA TRP A 112 -8.72 -0.77 6.53
C TRP A 112 -9.02 -1.84 5.47
N ALA A 113 -8.08 -2.74 5.20
CA ALA A 113 -8.23 -3.79 4.19
C ALA A 113 -9.30 -4.84 4.57
N MET A 114 -9.64 -4.96 5.85
CA MET A 114 -10.63 -5.94 6.31
C MET A 114 -12.05 -5.65 5.88
N ASP A 115 -12.39 -4.39 5.59
CA ASP A 115 -13.71 -4.04 5.08
C ASP A 115 -13.97 -4.70 3.72
N TYR A 116 -12.94 -4.78 2.87
CA TYR A 116 -13.01 -5.46 1.58
C TYR A 116 -13.10 -6.99 1.73
N VAL A 117 -12.28 -7.55 2.63
CA VAL A 117 -12.25 -9.01 2.88
C VAL A 117 -13.60 -9.49 3.45
N THR A 118 -14.14 -8.77 4.43
CA THR A 118 -15.43 -9.12 5.06
C THR A 118 -16.59 -8.95 4.08
N ALA A 119 -16.59 -7.90 3.26
CA ALA A 119 -17.59 -7.71 2.21
C ALA A 119 -17.59 -8.87 1.20
N GLU A 120 -16.42 -9.32 0.76
CA GLU A 120 -16.30 -10.45 -0.17
C GLU A 120 -16.70 -11.78 0.49
N ALA A 121 -16.36 -12.00 1.76
CA ALA A 121 -16.77 -13.20 2.49
C ALA A 121 -18.30 -13.27 2.68
N GLN A 122 -18.95 -12.16 3.03
CA GLN A 122 -20.41 -12.07 3.11
C GLN A 122 -21.06 -12.31 1.74
N ARG A 123 -20.49 -11.73 0.69
CA ARG A 123 -20.97 -11.89 -0.69
C ARG A 123 -20.89 -13.33 -1.16
N GLY A 124 -19.75 -14.01 -0.93
CA GLY A 124 -19.59 -15.43 -1.25
C GLY A 124 -20.59 -16.31 -0.49
N THR A 125 -20.87 -15.99 0.78
CA THR A 125 -21.87 -16.69 1.59
C THR A 125 -23.29 -16.49 1.04
N LEU A 126 -23.63 -15.28 0.61
CA LEU A 126 -24.90 -14.98 -0.06
C LEU A 126 -25.05 -15.76 -1.37
N GLU A 127 -24.00 -15.82 -2.19
CA GLU A 127 -24.01 -16.57 -3.45
C GLU A 127 -24.20 -18.07 -3.21
N ALA A 128 -23.49 -18.64 -2.22
CA ALA A 128 -23.66 -20.04 -1.81
C ALA A 128 -25.07 -20.31 -1.27
N PHE A 129 -25.59 -19.44 -0.40
CA PHE A 129 -26.95 -19.55 0.14
C PHE A 129 -28.01 -19.54 -0.95
N ASN A 130 -27.92 -18.60 -1.91
CA ASN A 130 -28.85 -18.51 -3.03
C ASN A 130 -28.80 -19.77 -3.90
N ASN A 131 -27.60 -20.26 -4.20
CA ASN A 131 -27.40 -21.48 -4.98
C ASN A 131 -28.01 -22.71 -4.32
N LEU A 132 -27.75 -22.92 -3.02
CA LEU A 132 -28.25 -24.07 -2.28
C LEU A 132 -29.76 -23.99 -2.05
N SER A 133 -30.28 -22.79 -1.78
CA SER A 133 -31.72 -22.57 -1.58
C SER A 133 -32.53 -22.83 -2.84
N GLN A 134 -31.99 -22.50 -4.03
CA GLN A 134 -32.66 -22.82 -5.30
C GLN A 134 -32.63 -24.32 -5.63
N GLN A 135 -31.56 -25.02 -5.23
CA GLN A 135 -31.41 -26.45 -5.47
C GLN A 135 -32.27 -27.29 -4.52
N SER A 136 -32.43 -26.84 -3.26
CA SER A 136 -33.13 -27.58 -2.21
C SER A 136 -34.09 -26.71 -1.40
N GLN A 137 -35.39 -27.01 -1.54
CA GLN A 137 -36.45 -26.41 -0.73
C GLN A 137 -36.28 -26.71 0.76
N VAL A 138 -35.72 -27.87 1.10
CA VAL A 138 -35.44 -28.29 2.49
C VAL A 138 -34.35 -27.40 3.11
N TYR A 139 -33.30 -27.09 2.36
CA TYR A 139 -32.26 -26.17 2.83
C TYR A 139 -32.83 -24.76 3.03
N ALA A 140 -33.60 -24.27 2.05
CA ALA A 140 -34.21 -22.94 2.09
C ALA A 140 -35.16 -22.74 3.28
N SER A 141 -35.80 -23.81 3.78
CA SER A 141 -36.70 -23.73 4.94
C SER A 141 -35.99 -23.93 6.29
N GLN A 142 -34.80 -24.54 6.30
CA GLN A 142 -34.08 -24.86 7.54
C GLN A 142 -33.11 -23.78 7.99
N THR A 143 -32.65 -22.91 7.08
CA THR A 143 -31.67 -21.88 7.42
C THR A 143 -31.96 -20.56 6.72
N THR A 144 -31.36 -19.50 7.24
CA THR A 144 -31.43 -18.16 6.67
C THR A 144 -30.02 -17.59 6.54
N LEU A 145 -29.84 -16.62 5.65
CA LEU A 145 -28.57 -15.93 5.51
C LEU A 145 -28.08 -15.34 6.84
N GLN A 146 -28.96 -14.73 7.64
CA GLN A 146 -28.57 -14.15 8.93
C GLN A 146 -28.09 -15.20 9.93
N GLN A 147 -28.70 -16.40 9.94
CA GLN A 147 -28.22 -17.49 10.79
C GLN A 147 -26.83 -17.98 10.36
N LEU A 148 -26.55 -18.04 9.05
CA LEU A 148 -25.23 -18.43 8.54
C LEU A 148 -24.16 -17.38 8.88
N LEU A 149 -24.46 -16.09 8.71
CA LEU A 149 -23.53 -15.00 9.03
C LEU A 149 -23.25 -14.85 10.53
N ASN A 150 -24.16 -15.31 11.38
CA ASN A 150 -23.95 -15.35 12.83
C ASN A 150 -23.48 -16.72 13.33
N SER A 151 -23.24 -17.67 12.43
CA SER A 151 -22.81 -19.01 12.82
C SER A 151 -21.37 -18.96 13.37
N PRO A 152 -21.04 -19.77 14.39
CA PRO A 152 -19.67 -19.84 14.90
C PRO A 152 -18.63 -20.16 13.82
N GLY A 153 -19.01 -21.00 12.84
CA GLY A 153 -18.13 -21.34 11.70
C GLY A 153 -17.77 -20.13 10.85
N TYR A 154 -18.76 -19.30 10.47
CA TYR A 154 -18.51 -18.09 9.71
C TYR A 154 -17.69 -17.07 10.51
N LEU A 155 -18.04 -16.85 11.79
CA LEU A 155 -17.32 -15.91 12.65
C LEU A 155 -15.85 -16.31 12.85
N ASN A 156 -15.58 -17.61 13.01
CA ASN A 156 -14.21 -18.13 13.10
C ASN A 156 -13.42 -17.94 11.79
N GLN A 157 -14.06 -18.11 10.64
CA GLN A 157 -13.42 -17.84 9.34
C GLN A 157 -13.05 -16.36 9.19
N ILE A 158 -13.96 -15.45 9.56
CA ILE A 158 -13.68 -14.00 9.55
C ILE A 158 -12.55 -13.65 10.53
N ALA A 159 -12.53 -14.25 11.71
CA ALA A 159 -11.47 -14.03 12.69
C ALA A 159 -10.11 -14.53 12.17
N ALA A 160 -10.05 -15.72 11.56
CA ALA A 160 -8.84 -16.24 10.94
C ALA A 160 -8.37 -15.35 9.77
N ALA A 161 -9.29 -14.92 8.90
CA ALA A 161 -8.99 -14.01 7.80
C ALA A 161 -8.43 -12.68 8.31
N ARG A 162 -8.95 -12.14 9.42
CA ARG A 162 -8.42 -10.93 10.06
C ARG A 162 -6.96 -11.09 10.45
N LEU A 163 -6.63 -12.18 11.14
CA LEU A 163 -5.26 -12.46 11.57
C LEU A 163 -4.31 -12.59 10.38
N THR A 164 -4.71 -13.34 9.34
CA THR A 164 -3.87 -13.52 8.15
C THR A 164 -3.68 -12.22 7.38
N THR A 165 -4.76 -11.47 7.13
CA THR A 165 -4.68 -10.21 6.38
C THR A 165 -3.85 -9.18 7.12
N PHE A 166 -4.01 -9.04 8.44
CA PHE A 166 -3.15 -8.15 9.22
C PHE A 166 -1.69 -8.59 9.20
N SER A 167 -1.42 -9.89 9.33
CA SER A 167 -0.06 -10.42 9.24
C SER A 167 0.59 -10.10 7.88
N ASP A 168 -0.14 -10.26 6.78
CA ASP A 168 0.37 -9.98 5.43
C ASP A 168 0.71 -8.49 5.25
N TRP A 169 -0.19 -7.60 5.68
CA TRP A 169 0.05 -6.15 5.63
C TRP A 169 1.20 -5.71 6.54
N LYS A 170 1.34 -6.35 7.69
CA LYS A 170 2.47 -6.10 8.59
C LYS A 170 3.80 -6.47 7.94
N VAL A 171 3.88 -7.63 7.28
CA VAL A 171 5.08 -8.04 6.53
C VAL A 171 5.41 -7.03 5.44
N ILE A 172 4.42 -6.54 4.69
CA ILE A 172 4.62 -5.51 3.68
C ILE A 172 5.13 -4.19 4.30
N SER A 173 4.57 -3.77 5.43
CA SER A 173 5.04 -2.58 6.16
C SER A 173 6.48 -2.73 6.63
N ASP A 174 6.83 -3.88 7.21
CA ASP A 174 8.19 -4.17 7.70
C ASP A 174 9.22 -4.17 6.56
N ILE A 175 8.87 -4.72 5.38
CA ILE A 175 9.71 -4.67 4.18
C ILE A 175 9.92 -3.22 3.74
N ALA A 176 8.83 -2.44 3.59
CA ALA A 176 8.91 -1.04 3.18
C ALA A 176 9.76 -0.20 4.14
N ARG A 177 9.65 -0.47 5.45
CA ARG A 177 10.45 0.16 6.50
C ARG A 177 11.94 -0.15 6.36
N GLY A 178 12.28 -1.42 6.14
CA GLY A 178 13.66 -1.84 5.92
C GLY A 178 14.26 -1.15 4.69
N ASP A 179 13.54 -1.15 3.58
CA ASP A 179 13.97 -0.51 2.33
C ASP A 179 14.20 0.99 2.50
N LEU A 180 13.23 1.72 3.08
CA LEU A 180 13.38 3.15 3.30
C LEU A 180 14.52 3.49 4.27
N THR A 181 14.69 2.71 5.33
CA THR A 181 15.79 2.92 6.29
C THR A 181 17.14 2.77 5.60
N ASN A 182 17.31 1.72 4.80
CA ASN A 182 18.54 1.50 4.05
C ASN A 182 18.82 2.63 3.05
N ILE A 183 17.81 3.05 2.28
CA ILE A 183 17.94 4.12 1.29
C ILE A 183 18.29 5.46 1.96
N ILE A 184 17.60 5.83 3.04
CA ILE A 184 17.82 7.11 3.74
C ILE A 184 19.21 7.12 4.37
N THR A 185 19.63 6.03 5.02
CA THR A 185 20.94 5.95 5.67
C THR A 185 22.07 5.99 4.65
N ASP A 186 21.94 5.29 3.51
CA ASP A 186 22.92 5.34 2.42
C ASP A 186 23.02 6.75 1.81
N ALA A 187 21.88 7.43 1.62
CA ALA A 187 21.86 8.81 1.11
C ALA A 187 22.56 9.78 2.08
N VAL A 188 22.26 9.72 3.37
CA VAL A 188 22.90 10.58 4.38
C VAL A 188 24.40 10.30 4.49
N ALA A 189 24.82 9.04 4.45
CA ALA A 189 26.23 8.67 4.53
C ALA A 189 27.06 9.13 3.31
N ARG A 190 26.44 9.21 2.12
CA ARG A 190 27.14 9.59 0.88
C ARG A 190 27.13 11.11 0.63
N GLY A 191 26.14 11.84 1.14
CA GLY A 191 25.90 13.27 0.89
C GLY A 191 25.26 13.50 -0.46
#